data_AF-A0A1C0SX42-F1
#
_entry.id   AF-A0A1C0SX42-F1
#
_cell.length_a   1.000
_cell.length_b   1.000
_cell.length_c   1.000
_cell.angle_alpha   90.00
_cell.angle_beta   90.00
_cell.angle_gamma   90.00
#
_symmetry.space_group_name_H-M   'P 1'
#
loop_
_entity.id
_entity.type
_entity.pdbx_description
1 polymer ?
#
loop_
_entity_poly.entity_id
_entity_poly.type
_entity_poly.pdbx_seq_one_letter_code
_entity_poly.pdbx_strand_id
1 'polypeptide(L)'
;MNLKFETTQRGFAVATFTDRYGEECSLQASSLATEAAIWFGIDNPKVQVCVPGEGWKDVPVPHGSVISSRMHLTQDQVKALLPALTLFAETGDLPSE
;
A
#
# COMPACT_ATOMS: atom_id res chain seq x y z
N MET A 1 7.17 6.55 -11.84
CA MET A 1 6.74 5.20 -11.40
C MET A 1 5.97 4.55 -12.53
N ASN A 2 6.23 3.29 -12.84
CA ASN A 2 5.47 2.54 -13.86
C ASN A 2 4.67 1.43 -13.17
N LEU A 3 3.37 1.39 -13.43
CA LEU A 3 2.49 0.31 -12.97
C LEU A 3 2.59 -0.86 -13.95
N LYS A 4 2.87 -2.06 -13.46
CA LYS A 4 2.80 -3.30 -14.25
C LYS A 4 1.53 -4.04 -13.89
N PHE A 5 0.61 -4.19 -14.85
CA PHE A 5 -0.67 -4.85 -14.64
C PHE A 5 -0.60 -6.33 -15.01
N GLU A 6 -1.12 -7.15 -14.12
CA GLU A 6 -1.21 -8.61 -14.26
C GLU A 6 -2.55 -9.11 -13.69
N THR A 7 -2.78 -10.40 -13.84
CA THR A 7 -3.96 -11.08 -13.28
C THR A 7 -3.48 -12.10 -12.24
N THR A 8 -4.01 -12.02 -11.03
CA THR A 8 -3.77 -13.01 -9.98
C THR A 8 -4.26 -14.39 -10.41
N GLN A 9 -3.79 -15.45 -9.74
CA GLN A 9 -4.26 -16.82 -9.99
C GLN A 9 -5.78 -17.00 -9.83
N ARG A 10 -6.43 -16.10 -9.08
CA ARG A 10 -7.88 -16.09 -8.84
C ARG A 10 -8.65 -15.19 -9.83
N GLY A 11 -8.01 -14.66 -10.87
CA GLY A 11 -8.66 -13.85 -11.90
C GLY A 11 -8.82 -12.36 -11.57
N PHE A 12 -8.28 -11.87 -10.45
CA PHE A 12 -8.34 -10.46 -10.07
C PHE A 12 -7.19 -9.66 -10.68
N ALA A 13 -7.47 -8.43 -11.11
CA ALA A 13 -6.44 -7.50 -11.57
C ALA A 13 -5.52 -7.09 -10.42
N VAL A 14 -4.22 -7.01 -10.70
CA VAL A 14 -3.19 -6.50 -9.79
C VAL A 14 -2.25 -5.60 -10.58
N ALA A 15 -1.83 -4.50 -9.98
CA ALA A 15 -0.74 -3.67 -10.45
C ALA A 15 0.39 -3.67 -9.42
N THR A 16 1.63 -3.89 -9.85
CA THR A 16 2.81 -3.80 -8.99
C THR A 16 3.64 -2.57 -9.32
N PHE A 17 4.27 -1.99 -8.30
CA PHE A 17 5.18 -0.85 -8.41
C PHE A 17 6.15 -0.79 -7.24
N THR A 18 7.12 0.12 -7.33
CA THR A 18 8.09 0.38 -6.25
C THR A 18 7.91 1.80 -5.76
N ASP A 19 7.90 1.98 -4.43
CA ASP A 19 7.83 3.30 -3.83
C ASP A 19 9.18 4.05 -3.84
N ARG A 20 9.24 5.22 -3.21
CA ARG A 20 10.47 6.03 -3.14
C ARG A 20 11.58 5.37 -2.32
N TYR A 21 11.24 4.50 -1.37
CA TYR A 21 12.16 3.79 -0.49
C TYR A 21 12.61 2.44 -1.06
N GLY A 22 12.13 2.07 -2.25
CA GLY A 22 12.47 0.80 -2.88
C GLY A 22 11.59 -0.35 -2.42
N GLU A 23 10.52 -0.09 -1.67
CA GLU A 23 9.60 -1.12 -1.20
C GLU A 23 8.66 -1.56 -2.34
N GLU A 24 8.42 -2.87 -2.42
CA GLU A 24 7.49 -3.46 -3.38
C GLU A 24 6.06 -3.26 -2.90
N CYS A 25 5.25 -2.64 -3.75
CA CYS A 25 3.87 -2.28 -3.49
C CYS A 25 2.95 -2.85 -4.55
N SER A 26 1.68 -3.07 -4.15
CA SER A 26 0.63 -3.47 -5.07
C SER A 26 -0.65 -2.67 -4.90
N LEU A 27 -1.39 -2.59 -6.00
CA LEU A 27 -2.79 -2.21 -6.08
C LEU A 27 -3.57 -3.40 -6.65
N GLN A 28 -4.40 -4.05 -5.85
CA GLN A 28 -5.06 -5.30 -6.22
C GLN A 28 -6.57 -5.22 -6.00
N ALA A 29 -7.36 -5.70 -6.96
CA ALA A 29 -8.79 -5.89 -6.74
C ALA A 29 -9.04 -6.92 -5.62
N SER A 30 -9.87 -6.55 -4.65
CA SER A 30 -10.22 -7.42 -3.54
C SER A 30 -11.27 -8.44 -3.98
N SER A 31 -11.22 -9.63 -3.38
CA SER A 31 -12.27 -10.64 -3.52
C SER A 31 -13.43 -10.44 -2.53
N LEU A 32 -13.60 -9.22 -2.00
CA LEU A 32 -14.71 -8.89 -1.11
C LEU A 32 -16.03 -9.06 -1.89
N ALA A 33 -16.94 -9.86 -1.34
CA ALA A 33 -18.16 -10.26 -2.07
C ALA A 33 -19.26 -9.19 -2.05
N THR A 34 -19.26 -8.31 -1.05
CA THR A 34 -20.35 -7.38 -0.77
C THR A 34 -20.26 -6.09 -1.58
N GLU A 35 -19.05 -5.60 -1.80
CA GLU A 35 -18.80 -4.33 -2.49
C GLU A 35 -17.43 -4.31 -3.16
N ALA A 36 -17.26 -3.38 -4.11
CA ALA A 36 -15.98 -3.18 -4.78
C ALA A 36 -14.96 -2.57 -3.80
N ALA A 37 -13.86 -3.29 -3.62
CA ALA A 37 -12.76 -2.86 -2.77
C ALA A 37 -11.41 -3.23 -3.39
N ILE A 38 -10.36 -2.55 -2.95
CA ILE A 38 -8.98 -2.76 -3.37
C ILE A 38 -8.07 -2.98 -2.17
N TRP A 39 -7.01 -3.75 -2.36
CA TRP A 39 -5.84 -3.74 -1.49
C TRP A 39 -4.80 -2.77 -2.06
N PHE A 40 -4.26 -1.90 -1.22
CA PHE A 40 -3.26 -0.91 -1.64
C PHE A 40 -2.19 -0.71 -0.56
N GLY A 41 -0.92 -0.91 -0.91
CA GLY A 41 0.21 -0.67 0.00
C GLY A 41 1.40 -1.61 -0.26
N ILE A 42 2.26 -1.74 0.74
CA ILE A 42 3.49 -2.54 0.69
C ILE A 42 3.15 -4.03 0.83
N ASP A 43 3.69 -4.87 -0.07
CA ASP A 43 3.43 -6.32 -0.06
C ASP A 43 4.23 -7.04 1.04
N ASN A 44 5.50 -6.68 1.22
CA ASN A 44 6.41 -7.32 2.17
C ASN A 44 7.06 -6.29 3.12
N PRO A 45 6.30 -5.77 4.12
CA PRO A 45 6.80 -4.75 5.02
C PRO A 45 7.95 -5.26 5.88
N LYS A 46 9.00 -4.45 6.02
CA LYS A 46 10.07 -4.70 6.99
C LYS A 46 9.66 -4.18 8.37
N VAL A 47 9.80 -5.00 9.40
CA VAL A 47 9.65 -4.57 10.79
C VAL A 47 11.04 -4.24 11.31
N GLN A 48 11.30 -2.97 11.60
CA GLN A 48 12.63 -2.50 11.99
C GLN A 48 12.58 -1.64 13.24
N VAL A 49 13.70 -1.65 13.97
CA VAL A 49 13.95 -0.77 15.11
C VAL A 49 15.20 0.06 14.84
N CYS A 50 15.17 1.35 15.17
CA CYS A 50 16.36 2.20 15.11
C CYS A 50 17.18 2.00 16.38
N VAL A 51 18.34 1.39 16.24
CA VAL A 51 19.29 1.14 17.34
C VAL A 51 20.26 2.32 17.42
N PRO A 52 20.39 3.00 18.58
CA PRO A 52 21.30 4.14 18.74
C PRO A 52 22.74 3.77 18.34
N GLY A 53 23.34 4.57 17.46
CA GLY A 53 24.70 4.35 16.96
C GLY A 53 24.85 3.23 15.90
N GLU A 54 23.80 2.47 15.63
CA GLU A 54 23.84 1.33 14.70
C GLU A 54 22.82 1.42 13.54
N GLY A 55 21.84 2.31 13.65
CA GLY A 55 20.83 2.55 12.61
C GLY A 55 19.69 1.54 12.62
N TRP A 56 19.00 1.39 11.49
CA TRP A 56 17.83 0.52 11.36
C TRP A 56 18.23 -0.96 11.29
N LYS A 57 17.60 -1.78 12.13
CA LYS A 57 17.79 -3.24 12.15
C LYS A 57 16.46 -3.97 12.11
N ASP A 58 16.43 -5.08 11.39
CA ASP A 58 15.26 -5.96 11.33
C ASP A 58 14.95 -6.59 12.69
N VAL A 59 13.66 -6.65 13.01
CA VAL A 59 13.14 -7.24 14.24
C VAL A 59 12.57 -8.62 13.92
N PRO A 60 12.94 -9.67 14.68
CA PRO A 60 12.31 -10.98 14.54
C PRO A 60 10.82 -10.89 14.85
N VAL A 61 9.99 -11.32 13.90
CA VAL A 61 8.55 -11.37 14.08
C VAL A 61 8.15 -12.79 14.52
N PRO A 62 7.38 -12.97 15.60
CA PRO A 62 6.96 -14.29 16.05
C PRO A 62 6.24 -15.07 14.95
N HIS A 63 6.51 -16.37 14.85
CA HIS A 63 5.86 -17.23 13.87
C HIS A 63 4.33 -17.16 13.99
N GLY A 64 3.65 -17.02 12.85
CA GLY A 64 2.18 -16.89 12.78
C GLY A 64 1.65 -15.47 12.97
N SER A 65 2.52 -14.48 13.19
CA SER A 65 2.09 -13.08 13.20
C SER A 65 1.63 -12.63 11.82
N VAL A 66 0.62 -11.76 11.79
CA VAL A 66 0.13 -11.09 10.58
C VAL A 66 0.52 -9.62 10.67
N ILE A 67 1.15 -9.11 9.62
CA ILE A 67 1.48 -7.68 9.50
C ILE A 67 0.54 -7.06 8.48
N SER A 68 -0.32 -6.15 8.94
CA SER A 68 -1.26 -5.43 8.09
C SER A 68 -0.59 -4.19 7.48
N SER A 69 0.07 -4.35 6.34
CA SER A 69 0.74 -3.24 5.61
C SER A 69 -0.05 -2.64 4.45
N ARG A 70 -1.13 -3.32 4.04
CA ARG A 70 -1.98 -2.89 2.92
C ARG A 70 -3.34 -2.43 3.45
N MET A 71 -3.80 -1.31 2.94
CA MET A 71 -5.14 -0.81 3.20
C MET A 71 -6.15 -1.61 2.37
N HIS A 72 -7.29 -1.98 2.97
CA HIS A 72 -8.46 -2.51 2.25
C HIS A 72 -9.45 -1.37 2.06
N LEU A 73 -9.45 -0.76 0.88
CA LEU A 73 -10.22 0.45 0.61
C LEU A 73 -11.44 0.15 -0.23
N THR A 74 -12.61 0.58 0.22
CA THR A 74 -13.83 0.59 -0.59
C THR A 74 -13.78 1.73 -1.60
N GLN A 75 -14.67 1.68 -2.60
CA GLN A 75 -14.76 2.76 -3.57
C GLN A 75 -15.04 4.13 -2.93
N ASP A 76 -15.87 4.19 -1.88
CA ASP A 76 -16.21 5.46 -1.22
C ASP A 76 -15.05 6.01 -0.39
N GLN A 77 -14.24 5.15 0.24
CA GLN A 77 -13.00 5.57 0.88
C GLN A 77 -11.99 6.11 -0.15
N VAL A 78 -11.89 5.47 -1.32
CA VAL A 78 -11.05 6.00 -2.41
C VAL A 78 -11.55 7.38 -2.85
N LYS A 79 -12.86 7.55 -3.08
CA LYS A 79 -13.45 8.86 -3.43
C LYS A 79 -13.13 9.94 -2.40
N ALA A 80 -13.15 9.60 -1.10
CA ALA A 80 -12.82 10.54 -0.03
C ALA A 80 -11.33 10.95 -0.02
N LEU A 81 -10.43 10.05 -0.44
CA LEU A 81 -8.99 10.32 -0.53
C LEU A 81 -8.61 11.12 -1.79
N LEU A 82 -9.34 10.94 -2.89
CA LEU A 82 -9.00 11.51 -4.20
C LEU A 82 -8.77 13.03 -4.17
N PRO A 83 -9.61 13.88 -3.55
CA PRO A 83 -9.37 15.32 -3.53
C PRO A 83 -7.98 15.69 -3.00
N ALA A 84 -7.55 15.06 -1.90
CA ALA A 84 -6.25 15.30 -1.32
C ALA A 84 -5.10 14.74 -2.18
N LEU A 85 -5.27 13.53 -2.74
CA LEU A 85 -4.26 12.91 -3.60
C LEU A 85 -4.08 13.65 -4.93
N THR A 86 -5.17 14.14 -5.51
CA THR A 86 -5.15 14.94 -6.74
C THR A 86 -4.45 16.27 -6.49
N LEU A 87 -4.81 17.00 -5.42
CA LEU A 87 -4.13 18.26 -5.10
C LEU A 87 -2.63 18.05 -4.86
N PHE A 88 -2.25 17.00 -4.13
CA PHE A 88 -0.85 16.66 -3.90
C PHE A 88 -0.11 16.36 -5.20
N ALA A 89 -0.73 15.63 -6.13
CA ALA A 89 -0.14 15.32 -7.42
C ALA A 89 0.10 16.59 -8.28
N GLU A 90 -0.73 17.62 -8.11
CA GLU A 90 -0.64 18.89 -8.86
C GLU A 90 0.31 19.90 -8.22
N THR A 91 0.36 19.95 -6.88
CA THR A 91 0.98 21.05 -6.14
C THR A 91 2.12 20.63 -5.21
N GLY A 92 2.13 19.37 -4.77
CA GLY A 92 3.00 18.88 -3.69
C GLY A 92 2.44 19.10 -2.28
N ASP A 93 1.28 19.75 -2.13
CA ASP A 93 0.65 20.07 -0.85
C ASP A 93 -0.65 19.26 -0.64
N LEU A 94 -1.03 19.09 0.63
CA LEU A 94 -2.35 18.55 1.01
C LEU A 94 -3.36 19.70 1.19
N PRO A 95 -4.68 19.43 1.13
CA PRO A 95 -5.68 20.46 1.40
C PRO A 95 -5.49 21.04 2.81
N SER A 96 -5.36 22.36 2.91
CA SER A 96 -5.44 23.09 4.18
C SER A 96 -6.88 23.50 4.46
N GLU A 97 -7.26 23.60 5.73
CA GLU A 97 -8.55 24.20 6.14
C GLU A 97 -8.74 25.63 5.61
#